data_AF-A0A914RSA8-F1
#
_entry.id   AF-A0A914RSA8-F1
#
_cell.length_a   1.000
_cell.length_b   1.000
_cell.length_c   1.000
_cell.angle_alpha   90.00
_cell.angle_beta   90.00
_cell.angle_gamma   90.00
#
_symmetry.space_group_name_H-M   'P 1'
#
loop_
_entity.id
_entity.type
_entity.pdbx_description
1 polymer ?
#
loop_
_entity_poly.entity_id
_entity_poly.type
_entity_poly.pdbx_seq_one_letter_code
_entity_poly.pdbx_strand_id
1 'polypeptide(L)'
;MGLPTATIIACPIPKEHAAEGKMINEAIEAALMECKEVGVTSKNVTPFLLKRVNELTAGASVKTNIALLENNAHVAARLANVLAEEDRKLQRANEPKSTTISSAVNKSKESGKKSPSVV
;
A
#
# COMPACT_ATOMS: atom_id res chain seq x y z
N MET A 1 12.62 -13.37 7.77
CA MET A 1 12.89 -13.80 6.39
C MET A 1 12.79 -12.57 5.49
N GLY A 2 13.89 -11.85 5.30
CA GLY A 2 13.95 -10.57 4.56
C GLY A 2 14.06 -10.75 3.04
N LEU A 3 13.21 -11.60 2.47
CA LEU A 3 13.12 -11.74 1.01
C LEU A 3 12.17 -10.68 0.46
N PRO A 4 12.51 -9.98 -0.64
CA PRO A 4 11.58 -9.10 -1.32
C PRO A 4 10.43 -9.93 -1.87
N THR A 5 9.26 -9.83 -1.24
CA THR A 5 8.02 -10.49 -1.65
C THR A 5 6.98 -9.44 -2.01
N ALA A 6 6.09 -9.80 -2.93
CA ALA A 6 4.91 -9.02 -3.27
C ALA A 6 3.66 -9.78 -2.82
N THR A 7 2.66 -9.04 -2.34
CA THR A 7 1.34 -9.59 -1.98
C THR A 7 0.29 -8.94 -2.86
N ILE A 8 -0.54 -9.77 -3.50
CA ILE A 8 -1.67 -9.30 -4.32
C ILE A 8 -2.91 -9.25 -3.44
N ILE A 9 -3.58 -8.10 -3.41
CA ILE A 9 -4.82 -7.90 -2.68
C ILE A 9 -5.90 -7.60 -3.71
N ALA A 10 -6.84 -8.54 -3.88
CA ALA A 10 -7.97 -8.35 -4.78
C ALA A 10 -9.04 -7.48 -4.09
N CYS A 11 -9.37 -6.35 -4.69
CA CYS A 11 -10.45 -5.49 -4.24
C CYS A 11 -11.71 -5.80 -5.05
N PRO A 12 -12.86 -6.07 -4.41
CA PRO A 12 -14.10 -6.26 -5.13
C PRO A 12 -14.58 -4.97 -5.79
N ILE A 13 -15.37 -5.10 -6.85
CA ILE A 13 -16.09 -3.97 -7.46
C ILE A 13 -17.05 -3.33 -6.43
N PRO A 14 -17.18 -1.98 -6.41
CA PRO A 14 -18.20 -1.31 -5.60
C PRO A 14 -19.61 -1.83 -5.90
N LYS A 15 -20.46 -1.89 -4.86
CA LYS A 15 -21.80 -2.51 -4.96
C LYS A 15 -22.69 -1.81 -5.97
N GLU A 16 -22.57 -0.49 -6.08
CA GLU A 16 -23.29 0.35 -7.03
C GLU A 16 -23.03 -0.03 -8.50
N HIS A 17 -21.87 -0.61 -8.81
CA HIS A 17 -21.49 -1.03 -10.17
C HIS A 17 -21.58 -2.54 -10.38
N ALA A 18 -21.91 -3.32 -9.35
CA ALA A 18 -21.95 -4.78 -9.43
C ALA A 18 -23.00 -5.31 -10.44
N ALA A 19 -24.09 -4.56 -10.66
CA ALA A 19 -25.13 -4.92 -11.62
C ALA A 19 -24.63 -4.93 -13.08
N GLU A 20 -23.60 -4.16 -13.41
CA GLU A 20 -23.00 -4.08 -14.75
C GLU A 20 -22.18 -5.34 -15.06
N GLY A 21 -21.82 -6.15 -14.06
CA GLY A 21 -20.89 -7.27 -14.20
C GLY A 21 -21.33 -8.32 -15.20
N LYS A 22 -22.64 -8.65 -15.26
CA LYS A 22 -23.15 -9.64 -16.22
C LYS A 22 -23.01 -9.14 -17.66
N MET A 23 -23.44 -7.91 -17.92
CA MET A 23 -23.34 -7.27 -19.24
C MET A 23 -21.88 -7.16 -19.70
N ILE A 24 -20.97 -6.76 -18.79
CA ILE A 24 -19.54 -6.67 -19.10
C ILE A 24 -18.96 -8.05 -19.42
N ASN A 25 -19.36 -9.10 -18.68
CA ASN A 25 -18.88 -10.45 -18.95
C ASN A 25 -19.35 -10.99 -20.30
N GLU A 26 -20.63 -10.77 -20.65
CA GLU A 26 -21.16 -11.11 -21.98
C GLU A 26 -20.41 -10.37 -23.09
N ALA A 27 -20.07 -9.09 -22.88
CA ALA A 27 -19.26 -8.32 -23.83
C ALA A 27 -17.81 -8.83 -23.95
N ILE A 28 -17.20 -9.31 -22.85
CA ILE A 28 -15.86 -9.91 -22.88
C ILE A 28 -15.88 -11.21 -23.70
N GLU A 29 -16.87 -12.06 -23.50
CA GLU A 29 -17.01 -13.32 -24.25
C GLU A 29 -17.18 -13.06 -25.76
N ALA A 30 -18.04 -12.10 -26.13
CA ALA A 30 -18.20 -11.66 -27.51
C ALA A 30 -16.88 -11.11 -28.10
N ALA A 31 -16.21 -10.20 -27.39
CA ALA A 31 -14.93 -9.64 -27.83
C ALA A 31 -13.84 -10.72 -28.00
N LEU A 32 -13.82 -11.76 -27.17
CA LEU A 32 -12.89 -12.89 -27.29
C LEU A 32 -13.17 -13.74 -28.53
N MET A 33 -14.42 -13.94 -28.91
CA MET A 33 -14.78 -14.63 -30.15
C MET A 33 -14.33 -13.83 -31.37
N GLU A 34 -14.67 -12.54 -31.43
CA GLU A 34 -14.26 -11.65 -32.52
C GLU A 34 -12.73 -11.53 -32.63
N CYS A 35 -12.03 -11.45 -31.49
CA CYS A 35 -10.56 -11.41 -31.43
C CYS A 35 -9.93 -12.63 -32.13
N LYS A 36 -10.55 -13.81 -31.97
CA LYS A 36 -10.09 -15.06 -32.61
C LYS A 36 -10.41 -15.08 -34.10
N GLU A 37 -11.61 -14.65 -34.49
CA GLU A 37 -12.05 -14.59 -35.89
C GLU A 37 -11.18 -13.65 -36.73
N VAL A 38 -10.83 -12.49 -36.18
CA VAL A 38 -9.95 -11.50 -36.84
C VAL A 38 -8.47 -11.91 -36.75
N GLY A 39 -8.12 -12.92 -35.94
CA GLY A 39 -6.74 -13.41 -35.81
C GLY A 39 -5.80 -12.47 -35.05
N VAL A 40 -6.32 -11.70 -34.08
CA VAL A 40 -5.51 -10.78 -33.26
C VAL A 40 -4.67 -11.58 -32.27
N THR A 41 -3.37 -11.31 -32.21
CA THR A 41 -2.40 -12.08 -31.40
C THR A 41 -1.46 -11.22 -30.56
N SER A 42 -0.87 -11.85 -29.53
CA SER A 42 0.17 -11.29 -28.68
C SER A 42 -0.23 -9.94 -28.06
N LYS A 43 0.65 -8.93 -28.14
CA LYS A 43 0.46 -7.59 -27.55
C LYS A 43 -0.77 -6.83 -28.04
N ASN A 44 -1.39 -7.28 -29.14
CA ASN A 44 -2.56 -6.62 -29.73
C ASN A 44 -3.88 -7.10 -29.11
N VAL A 45 -3.86 -8.24 -28.39
CA VAL A 45 -5.08 -8.81 -27.78
C VAL A 45 -5.69 -7.86 -26.75
N THR A 46 -4.92 -7.39 -25.78
CA THR A 46 -5.45 -6.53 -24.71
C THR A 46 -6.01 -5.19 -25.23
N PRO A 47 -5.31 -4.43 -26.10
CA PRO A 47 -5.88 -3.22 -26.69
C PRO A 47 -7.16 -3.49 -27.50
N PHE A 48 -7.22 -4.60 -28.24
CA PHE A 48 -8.42 -4.99 -29.00
C PHE A 48 -9.60 -5.27 -28.08
N LEU A 49 -9.41 -6.13 -27.08
CA LEU A 49 -10.48 -6.52 -26.16
C LEU A 49 -11.02 -5.31 -25.39
N LEU A 50 -10.15 -4.45 -24.86
CA LEU A 50 -10.58 -3.27 -24.12
C LEU A 50 -11.40 -2.30 -24.97
N LYS A 51 -10.97 -2.07 -26.22
CA LYS A 51 -11.74 -1.27 -27.18
C LYS A 51 -13.10 -1.90 -27.45
N ARG A 52 -13.12 -3.20 -27.74
CA ARG A 52 -14.34 -3.88 -28.15
C ARG A 52 -15.37 -4.02 -27.03
N VAL A 53 -14.93 -4.34 -25.81
CA VAL A 53 -15.79 -4.38 -24.63
C VAL A 53 -16.40 -3.01 -24.35
N ASN A 54 -15.64 -1.93 -24.52
CA ASN A 54 -16.17 -0.57 -24.38
C ASN A 54 -17.27 -0.25 -25.40
N GLU A 55 -17.08 -0.65 -26.67
CA GLU A 55 -18.09 -0.48 -27.73
C GLU A 55 -19.36 -1.29 -27.44
N LEU A 56 -19.22 -2.57 -27.10
CA LEU A 56 -20.33 -3.48 -26.80
C LEU A 56 -21.12 -3.08 -25.55
N THR A 57 -20.46 -2.43 -24.59
CA THR A 57 -21.08 -1.95 -23.34
C THR A 57 -21.51 -0.49 -23.40
N ALA A 58 -21.40 0.18 -24.55
CA ALA A 58 -21.71 1.59 -24.72
C ALA A 58 -21.08 2.51 -23.65
N GLY A 59 -19.84 2.21 -23.24
CA GLY A 59 -19.12 2.97 -22.22
C GLY A 59 -19.29 2.51 -20.77
N ALA A 60 -20.16 1.55 -20.48
CA ALA A 60 -20.37 1.07 -19.11
C ALA A 60 -19.09 0.42 -18.54
N SER A 61 -18.36 -0.35 -19.35
CA SER A 61 -17.10 -0.98 -18.90
C SER A 61 -16.05 0.04 -18.43
N VAL A 62 -15.96 1.19 -19.10
CA VAL A 62 -15.02 2.26 -18.71
C VAL A 62 -15.46 2.91 -17.40
N LYS A 63 -16.76 3.18 -17.23
CA LYS A 63 -17.30 3.74 -15.98
C LYS A 63 -17.06 2.81 -14.80
N THR A 64 -17.39 1.53 -14.95
CA THR A 64 -17.12 0.50 -13.94
C THR A 64 -15.62 0.39 -13.61
N ASN A 65 -14.74 0.45 -14.62
CA ASN A 65 -13.30 0.36 -14.39
C ASN A 65 -12.74 1.58 -13.62
N ILE A 66 -13.29 2.78 -13.84
CA ILE A 66 -12.95 3.98 -13.07
C ILE A 66 -13.36 3.80 -11.60
N ALA A 67 -14.59 3.35 -11.33
CA ALA A 67 -15.05 3.11 -9.98
C ALA A 67 -14.22 2.04 -9.24
N LEU A 68 -13.82 0.98 -9.95
CA LEU A 68 -12.90 -0.03 -9.41
C LEU A 68 -11.52 0.56 -9.10
N LEU A 69 -10.99 1.42 -9.96
CA LEU A 69 -9.71 2.08 -9.75
C LEU A 69 -9.73 3.00 -8.52
N GLU A 70 -10.81 3.77 -8.34
CA GLU A 70 -11.00 4.61 -7.16
C GLU A 70 -11.09 3.78 -5.87
N ASN A 71 -11.81 2.65 -5.91
CA ASN A 71 -11.89 1.74 -4.77
C ASN A 71 -10.53 1.09 -4.45
N ASN A 72 -9.77 0.67 -5.47
CA ASN A 72 -8.40 0.18 -5.32
C ASN A 72 -7.51 1.21 -4.64
N ALA A 73 -7.57 2.48 -5.06
CA ALA A 73 -6.80 3.57 -4.48
C ALA A 73 -7.18 3.81 -3.01
N HIS A 74 -8.48 3.80 -2.69
CA HIS A 74 -8.98 3.96 -1.33
C HIS A 74 -8.51 2.82 -0.40
N VAL A 75 -8.62 1.56 -0.84
CA VAL A 75 -8.14 0.41 -0.06
C VAL A 75 -6.62 0.45 0.12
N ALA A 76 -5.86 0.78 -0.93
CA ALA A 76 -4.42 0.91 -0.87
C ALA A 76 -3.97 2.01 0.11
N ALA A 77 -4.63 3.18 0.10
CA ALA A 77 -4.33 4.27 1.02
C ALA A 77 -4.56 3.87 2.48
N ARG A 78 -5.67 3.18 2.77
CA ARG A 78 -5.96 2.67 4.12
C ARG A 78 -4.93 1.64 4.57
N LEU A 79 -4.55 0.73 3.69
CA LEU A 79 -3.53 -0.28 3.99
C LEU A 79 -2.18 0.39 4.27
N ALA A 80 -1.77 1.35 3.43
CA ALA A 80 -0.54 2.09 3.61
C ALA A 80 -0.48 2.81 4.96
N ASN A 81 -1.58 3.43 5.40
CA ASN A 81 -1.63 4.09 6.72
C ASN A 81 -1.45 3.09 7.87
N VAL A 82 -2.16 1.95 7.84
CA VAL A 82 -2.04 0.92 8.87
C VAL A 82 -0.62 0.34 8.91
N LEU A 83 -0.03 0.05 7.74
CA LEU A 83 1.34 -0.46 7.67
C LEU A 83 2.36 0.55 8.20
N ALA A 84 2.20 1.84 7.87
CA ALA A 84 3.08 2.89 8.37
C ALA A 84 2.96 3.08 9.90
N GLU A 85 1.76 2.96 10.45
CA GLU A 85 1.57 2.97 11.91
C GLU A 85 2.22 1.77 12.58
N GLU A 86 2.07 0.58 11.99
CA GLU A 86 2.65 -0.64 12.54
C GLU A 86 4.18 -0.63 12.48
N ASP A 87 4.75 -0.17 11.36
CA ASP A 87 6.19 0.03 11.23
C ASP A 87 6.74 1.00 12.28
N ARG A 88 6.06 2.13 12.52
CA ARG A 88 6.43 3.08 13.60
C ARG A 88 6.38 2.44 14.99
N LYS A 89 5.42 1.55 15.29
CA LYS A 89 5.36 0.85 16.58
C LYS A 89 6.50 -0.14 16.74
N LEU A 90 6.81 -0.91 15.70
CA LEU A 90 7.92 -1.86 15.69
C LEU A 90 9.27 -1.16 15.89
N GLN A 91 9.46 0.01 15.27
CA GLN A 91 10.66 0.83 15.48
C GLN A 91 10.78 1.32 16.93
N ARG A 92 9.69 1.85 17.52
CA ARG A 92 9.68 2.30 18.94
C ARG A 92 9.89 1.16 19.94
N ALA A 93 9.38 -0.04 19.65
CA ALA A 93 9.60 -1.21 20.50
C ALA A 93 11.06 -1.70 20.48
N ASN A 94 11.80 -1.39 19.40
CA ASN A 94 13.20 -1.75 19.22
C ASN A 94 14.18 -0.64 19.66
N GLU A 95 13.70 0.52 20.14
CA GLU A 95 14.59 1.53 20.73
C GLU A 95 15.09 1.05 22.12
N PRO A 96 16.42 1.06 22.36
CA PRO A 96 16.95 0.70 23.67
C PRO A 96 16.48 1.72 24.70
N LYS A 97 15.75 1.25 25.73
CA LYS A 97 15.44 2.06 26.92
C LYS A 97 16.76 2.57 27.51
N SER A 98 17.04 3.87 27.34
CA SER A 98 18.13 4.54 28.04
C SER A 98 17.83 4.46 29.54
N THR A 99 18.40 3.46 30.20
CA THR A 99 18.39 3.36 31.66
C THR A 99 19.15 4.56 32.18
N THR A 100 18.42 5.44 32.85
CA THR A 100 18.87 6.54 33.70
C THR A 100 20.19 6.23 34.40
N ILE A 101 21.29 6.83 33.95
CA ILE A 101 22.43 7.16 34.82
C ILE A 101 22.43 8.68 34.96
N SER A 102 21.48 9.19 35.74
CA SER A 102 21.48 10.55 36.25
C SER A 102 21.35 10.49 37.78
N SER A 103 22.37 9.94 38.45
CA SER A 103 22.62 10.18 39.88
C SER A 103 23.91 9.46 40.32
N ALA A 104 25.08 10.11 40.21
CA ALA A 104 26.26 9.82 41.07
C ALA A 104 27.51 10.69 40.82
N VAL A 105 27.50 11.72 39.96
CA VAL A 105 28.65 12.63 39.81
C VAL A 105 28.30 14.02 40.31
N ASN A 106 28.04 14.17 41.62
CA ASN A 106 28.32 15.43 42.31
C ASN A 106 28.40 15.25 43.83
N LYS A 107 29.56 14.85 44.34
CA LYS A 107 29.98 15.10 45.73
C LYS A 107 31.47 14.82 45.84
N SER A 108 32.30 15.79 45.49
CA SER A 108 33.68 15.96 46.00
C SER A 108 34.32 17.17 45.34
N LYS A 109 34.26 18.31 46.03
CA LYS A 109 35.27 19.39 46.13
C LYS A 109 34.56 20.74 46.32
N GLU A 110 34.49 21.18 47.58
CA GLU A 110 34.99 22.49 48.04
C GLU A 110 34.43 22.87 49.41
N SER A 111 35.23 22.59 50.44
CA SER A 111 35.33 23.34 51.70
C SER A 111 36.67 22.88 52.30
N GLY A 112 37.77 23.62 52.30
CA GLY A 112 37.90 25.04 52.65
C GLY A 112 38.25 25.16 54.13
N LYS A 113 39.53 24.91 54.51
CA LYS A 113 40.33 25.80 55.40
C LYS A 113 41.63 25.16 55.94
N LYS A 114 42.69 25.97 55.78
CA LYS A 114 43.77 26.31 56.71
C LYS A 114 44.99 25.39 56.86
N SER A 115 46.10 25.96 56.36
CA SER A 115 47.51 25.91 56.76
C SER A 115 47.75 25.86 58.30
N PRO A 116 48.95 25.49 58.79
CA PRO A 116 50.17 26.30 58.60
C PRO A 116 51.49 25.52 58.35
N SER A 117 52.51 26.32 58.03
CA SER A 117 53.94 26.08 57.77
C SER A 117 54.74 25.33 58.86
N VAL A 118 56.05 25.16 58.57
CA VAL A 118 57.25 24.93 59.43
C VAL A 118 57.86 23.56 59.08
N VAL A 119 59.11 23.35 58.62
CA VAL A 119 60.41 24.08 58.56
C VAL A 119 61.02 23.85 57.18
#